data_AF-A0A535ABS3-F1
#
_entry.id   AF-A0A535ABS3-F1
#
_cell.length_a   1.000
_cell.length_b   1.000
_cell.length_c   1.000
_cell.angle_alpha   90.00
_cell.angle_beta   90.00
_cell.angle_gamma   90.00
#
_symmetry.space_group_name_H-M   'P 1'
#
loop_
_entity.id
_entity.type
_entity.pdbx_description
1 polymer ?
#
loop_
_entity_poly.entity_id
_entity_poly.type
_entity_poly.pdbx_seq_one_letter_code
_entity_poly.pdbx_strand_id
1 'polypeptide(L)'
;MSADLARLAAGVLRVPEGAPEPVAFAAAELGAYLGRMFGRTPARRSAAGPGGRWLCLAPAGAPLPERALTVPAGAECVVRPADDAAVVSGTSPRALLAGVYALLEAAGCRWSPHGASGEHVPGPGEALRPLRSLELRPAFARRAFAADLATWHYSVPERL
;
A
#
# COMPACT_ATOMS: atom_id res chain seq x y z
N MET A 1 -16.72 3.22 12.52
CA MET A 1 -16.25 1.83 12.70
C MET A 1 -14.87 1.71 12.08
N SER A 2 -13.92 1.06 12.76
CA SER A 2 -12.54 0.88 12.28
C SER A 2 -12.34 -0.57 11.86
N ALA A 3 -11.77 -0.81 10.68
CA ALA A 3 -11.50 -2.14 10.18
C ALA A 3 -10.20 -2.70 10.81
N ASP A 4 -10.22 -3.95 11.27
CA ASP A 4 -9.06 -4.64 11.83
C ASP A 4 -8.20 -5.27 10.72
N LEU A 5 -6.98 -4.77 10.54
CA LEU A 5 -6.06 -5.22 9.50
C LEU A 5 -5.66 -6.71 9.68
N ALA A 6 -5.54 -7.21 10.91
CA ALA A 6 -5.16 -8.59 11.16
C ALA A 6 -6.26 -9.56 10.72
N ARG A 7 -7.53 -9.19 10.96
CA ARG A 7 -8.68 -9.95 10.46
C ARG A 7 -8.73 -9.92 8.93
N LEU A 8 -8.50 -8.74 8.34
CA LEU A 8 -8.50 -8.54 6.89
C LEU A 8 -7.40 -9.32 6.16
N ALA A 9 -6.23 -9.50 6.80
CA ALA A 9 -5.12 -10.29 6.25
C ALA A 9 -5.50 -11.77 6.00
N ALA A 10 -6.50 -12.30 6.72
CA ALA A 10 -7.02 -13.64 6.49
C ALA A 10 -8.11 -13.71 5.39
N GLY A 11 -8.48 -12.56 4.81
CA GLY A 11 -9.53 -12.45 3.81
C GLY A 11 -9.03 -12.54 2.37
N VAL A 12 -9.63 -11.72 1.52
CA VAL A 12 -9.37 -11.62 0.09
C VAL A 12 -8.85 -10.24 -0.24
N LEU A 13 -7.79 -10.18 -1.05
CA LEU A 13 -7.33 -8.95 -1.68
C LEU A 13 -7.87 -8.88 -3.11
N ARG A 14 -8.86 -8.02 -3.32
CA ARG A 14 -9.45 -7.76 -4.63
C ARG A 14 -8.64 -6.73 -5.40
N VAL A 15 -8.40 -7.04 -6.66
CA VAL A 15 -7.64 -6.23 -7.61
C VAL A 15 -8.49 -6.05 -8.88
N PRO A 16 -8.49 -4.86 -9.51
CA PRO A 16 -9.20 -4.65 -10.76
C PRO A 16 -8.82 -5.69 -11.83
N GLU A 17 -9.80 -6.13 -12.61
CA GLU A 17 -9.54 -6.89 -13.83
C GLU A 17 -8.67 -6.08 -14.80
N GLY A 18 -7.68 -6.72 -15.43
CA GLY A 18 -6.74 -6.04 -16.33
C GLY A 18 -5.88 -4.99 -15.64
N ALA A 19 -5.69 -5.08 -14.30
CA ALA A 19 -4.90 -4.11 -13.55
C ALA A 19 -3.50 -3.91 -14.17
N PRO A 20 -3.08 -2.64 -14.38
CA PRO A 20 -1.76 -2.35 -14.91
C PRO A 20 -0.68 -2.80 -13.91
N GLU A 21 0.53 -3.01 -14.42
CA GLU A 21 1.66 -3.56 -13.64
C GLU A 21 1.86 -2.88 -12.27
N PRO A 22 1.85 -1.53 -12.12
CA PRO A 22 2.06 -0.92 -10.81
C PRO A 22 0.95 -1.22 -9.79
N VAL A 23 -0.28 -1.45 -10.26
CA VAL A 23 -1.40 -1.86 -9.40
C VAL A 23 -1.25 -3.32 -8.98
N ALA A 24 -0.80 -4.16 -9.92
CA ALA A 24 -0.50 -5.56 -9.63
C ALA A 24 0.67 -5.71 -8.64
N PHE A 25 1.68 -4.84 -8.76
CA PHE A 25 2.80 -4.74 -7.84
C PHE A 25 2.35 -4.24 -6.46
N ALA A 26 1.54 -3.17 -6.40
CA ALA A 26 0.97 -2.68 -5.14
C ALA A 26 0.19 -3.76 -4.38
N ALA A 27 -0.57 -4.60 -5.11
CA ALA A 27 -1.27 -5.73 -4.51
C ALA A 27 -0.32 -6.81 -3.97
N ALA A 28 0.78 -7.09 -4.69
CA ALA A 28 1.79 -8.05 -4.26
C ALA A 28 2.52 -7.57 -3.00
N GLU A 29 2.93 -6.30 -2.97
CA GLU A 29 3.53 -5.68 -1.78
C GLU A 29 2.59 -5.77 -0.58
N LEU A 30 1.35 -5.30 -0.72
CA LEU A 30 0.37 -5.35 0.37
C LEU A 30 0.19 -6.78 0.90
N GLY A 31 0.03 -7.77 0.02
CA GLY A 31 -0.07 -9.17 0.42
C GLY A 31 1.18 -9.69 1.14
N ALA A 32 2.37 -9.38 0.64
CA ALA A 32 3.64 -9.81 1.22
C ALA A 32 3.84 -9.24 2.63
N TYR A 33 3.58 -7.95 2.84
CA TYR A 33 3.69 -7.34 4.16
C TYR A 33 2.66 -7.88 5.15
N LEU A 34 1.41 -8.09 4.72
CA LEU A 34 0.40 -8.72 5.59
C LEU A 34 0.80 -10.15 5.98
N GLY A 35 1.39 -10.90 5.05
CA GLY A 35 1.99 -12.20 5.32
C GLY A 35 3.08 -12.14 6.37
N ARG A 36 3.99 -11.16 6.28
CA ARG A 36 5.08 -10.94 7.25
C ARG A 36 4.54 -10.49 8.62
N MET A 37 3.57 -9.59 8.66
CA MET A 37 3.00 -9.06 9.91
C MET A 37 2.15 -10.09 10.66
N PHE A 38 1.34 -10.89 9.94
CA PHE A 38 0.29 -11.70 10.55
C PHE A 38 0.41 -13.21 10.29
N GLY A 39 1.44 -13.64 9.57
CA GLY A 39 1.65 -15.04 9.17
C GLY A 39 0.65 -15.55 8.14
N ARG A 40 -0.16 -14.66 7.54
CA ARG A 40 -1.21 -15.01 6.58
C ARG A 40 -1.27 -13.97 5.46
N THR A 41 -1.27 -14.46 4.22
CA THR A 41 -1.39 -13.63 3.02
C THR A 41 -2.82 -13.73 2.49
N PRO A 42 -3.53 -12.60 2.30
CA PRO A 42 -4.88 -12.63 1.76
C PRO A 42 -4.88 -13.21 0.34
N ALA A 43 -5.90 -14.01 0.01
CA ALA A 43 -6.00 -14.60 -1.32
C ALA A 43 -6.28 -13.50 -2.35
N ARG A 44 -5.45 -13.41 -3.40
CA ARG A 44 -5.65 -12.42 -4.47
C ARG A 44 -6.76 -12.87 -5.41
N ARG A 45 -7.68 -11.96 -5.76
CA ARG A 45 -8.77 -12.18 -6.71
C ARG A 45 -8.94 -10.99 -7.63
N SER A 46 -9.09 -11.24 -8.93
CA SER A 46 -9.55 -10.22 -9.86
C SER A 46 -11.03 -9.94 -9.62
N ALA A 47 -11.43 -8.69 -9.76
CA ALA A 47 -12.83 -8.28 -9.66
C ALA A 47 -13.13 -7.12 -10.60
N ALA A 48 -14.31 -7.17 -11.23
CA ALA A 48 -14.90 -6.02 -11.89
C ALA A 48 -15.17 -4.90 -10.87
N GLY A 49 -15.02 -3.65 -11.32
CA GLY A 49 -15.29 -2.48 -10.51
C GLY A 49 -14.95 -1.18 -11.26
N PRO A 50 -15.31 -0.03 -10.69
CA PRO A 50 -15.13 1.25 -11.36
C PRO A 50 -13.64 1.64 -11.40
N GLY A 51 -13.10 1.76 -12.61
CA GLY A 51 -11.71 2.14 -12.84
C GLY A 51 -10.69 1.07 -12.45
N GLY A 52 -9.43 1.29 -12.83
CA GLY A 52 -8.34 0.30 -12.68
C GLY A 52 -7.32 0.63 -11.59
N ARG A 53 -7.68 1.39 -10.55
CA ARG A 53 -6.72 2.01 -9.60
C ARG A 53 -7.18 1.97 -8.14
N TRP A 54 -7.60 0.80 -7.69
CA TRP A 54 -8.02 0.53 -6.33
C TRP A 54 -7.57 -0.85 -5.89
N LEU A 55 -7.51 -1.08 -4.57
CA LEU A 55 -7.36 -2.38 -3.92
C LEU A 55 -8.38 -2.48 -2.79
N CYS A 56 -8.96 -3.66 -2.58
CA CYS A 56 -9.91 -3.88 -1.50
C CYS A 56 -9.55 -5.15 -0.72
N LEU A 57 -9.23 -4.99 0.56
CA LEU A 57 -9.13 -6.07 1.53
C LEU A 57 -10.50 -6.29 2.15
N ALA A 58 -11.05 -7.50 2.06
CA ALA A 58 -12.36 -7.80 2.63
C ALA A 58 -12.49 -9.30 2.96
N PRO A 59 -13.43 -9.70 3.83
CA PRO A 59 -13.83 -11.09 3.96
C PRO A 59 -14.26 -11.68 2.61
N ALA A 60 -14.07 -12.99 2.44
CA ALA A 60 -14.54 -13.69 1.24
C ALA A 60 -16.06 -13.51 1.08
N GLY A 61 -16.51 -13.21 -0.14
CA GLY A 61 -17.93 -13.01 -0.45
C GLY A 61 -18.52 -11.65 -0.07
N ALA A 62 -17.82 -10.79 0.69
CA ALA A 62 -18.29 -9.44 1.00
C ALA A 62 -18.49 -8.61 -0.29
N PRO A 63 -19.46 -7.70 -0.39
CA PRO A 63 -19.60 -6.84 -1.57
C PRO A 63 -18.40 -5.88 -1.71
N LEU A 64 -18.15 -5.37 -2.92
CA LEU A 64 -17.15 -4.31 -3.12
C LEU A 64 -17.76 -2.98 -2.64
N PRO A 65 -17.14 -2.27 -1.68
CA PRO A 65 -17.67 -1.01 -1.19
C PRO A 65 -17.35 0.12 -2.17
N GLU A 66 -18.11 0.23 -3.27
CA GLU A 66 -17.81 1.12 -4.39
C GLU A 66 -17.68 2.61 -3.99
N ARG A 67 -18.49 3.07 -3.03
CA ARG A 67 -18.40 4.44 -2.49
C ARG A 67 -17.05 4.75 -1.87
N ALA A 68 -16.40 3.75 -1.26
CA ALA A 68 -15.08 3.91 -0.67
C ALA A 68 -13.97 4.00 -1.72
N LEU A 69 -14.25 3.63 -2.98
CA LEU A 69 -13.28 3.69 -4.07
C LEU A 69 -13.02 5.11 -4.58
N THR A 70 -13.91 6.06 -4.30
CA THR A 70 -13.79 7.44 -4.78
C THR A 70 -12.69 8.21 -4.04
N VAL A 71 -11.75 8.76 -4.81
CA VAL A 71 -10.72 9.66 -4.28
C VAL A 71 -11.27 11.10 -4.19
N PRO A 72 -11.23 11.75 -3.01
CA PRO A 72 -11.63 13.15 -2.86
C PRO A 72 -10.86 14.10 -3.75
N ALA A 73 -11.50 15.21 -4.14
CA ALA A 73 -10.84 16.28 -4.87
C ALA A 73 -9.60 16.79 -4.11
N GLY A 74 -8.48 16.93 -4.83
CA GLY A 74 -7.20 17.36 -4.27
C GLY A 74 -6.41 16.30 -3.49
N ALA A 75 -6.95 15.09 -3.30
CA ALA A 75 -6.17 13.95 -2.81
C ALA A 75 -5.58 13.15 -3.97
N GLU A 76 -4.36 12.67 -3.82
CA GLU A 76 -3.73 11.75 -4.76
C GLU A 76 -4.15 10.30 -4.48
N CYS A 77 -4.31 9.97 -3.20
CA CYS A 77 -4.72 8.66 -2.73
C CYS A 77 -5.55 8.76 -1.45
N VAL A 78 -6.42 7.78 -1.24
CA VAL A 78 -7.16 7.61 0.02
C VAL A 78 -7.11 6.15 0.47
N VAL A 79 -6.96 5.95 1.78
CA VAL A 79 -7.16 4.66 2.46
C VAL A 79 -8.39 4.80 3.35
N ARG A 80 -9.37 3.91 3.22
CA ARG A 80 -10.60 3.96 4.02
C ARG A 80 -10.96 2.60 4.59
N PRO A 81 -11.24 2.50 5.90
CA PRO A 81 -12.07 1.42 6.39
C PRO A 81 -13.50 1.58 5.84
N ALA A 82 -14.11 0.48 5.44
CA ALA A 82 -15.48 0.43 4.93
C ALA A 82 -16.18 -0.80 5.53
N ASP A 83 -16.91 -0.60 6.63
CA ASP A 83 -17.51 -1.67 7.44
C ASP A 83 -16.48 -2.72 7.85
N ASP A 84 -16.50 -3.87 7.19
CA ASP A 84 -15.60 -5.01 7.38
C ASP A 84 -14.47 -5.10 6.35
N ALA A 85 -14.31 -4.08 5.50
CA ALA A 85 -13.31 -3.99 4.45
C ALA A 85 -12.34 -2.82 4.69
N ALA A 86 -11.24 -2.82 3.96
CA ALA A 86 -10.37 -1.67 3.78
C ALA A 86 -10.08 -1.47 2.29
N VAL A 87 -10.22 -0.23 1.85
CA VAL A 87 -9.99 0.18 0.46
C VAL A 87 -8.82 1.14 0.39
N VAL A 88 -7.96 0.93 -0.61
CA VAL A 88 -6.96 1.90 -1.05
C VAL A 88 -7.32 2.31 -2.47
N SER A 89 -7.42 3.61 -2.73
CA SER A 89 -7.75 4.15 -4.05
C SER A 89 -6.83 5.30 -4.41
N GLY A 90 -6.29 5.28 -5.64
CA GLY A 90 -5.43 6.33 -6.17
C GLY A 90 -6.03 7.05 -7.37
N THR A 91 -5.51 8.24 -7.70
CA THR A 91 -5.80 8.94 -8.96
C THR A 91 -4.97 8.40 -10.13
N SER A 92 -3.87 7.70 -9.84
CA SER A 92 -2.99 7.01 -10.79
C SER A 92 -2.49 5.67 -10.21
N PRO A 93 -1.94 4.76 -11.04
CA PRO A 93 -1.29 3.54 -10.54
C PRO A 93 -0.17 3.80 -9.52
N ARG A 94 0.62 4.87 -9.72
CA ARG A 94 1.68 5.29 -8.79
C ARG A 94 1.10 5.79 -7.46
N ALA A 95 0.02 6.58 -7.54
CA ALA A 95 -0.65 7.09 -6.35
C ALA A 95 -1.21 5.96 -5.48
N LEU A 96 -1.78 4.92 -6.12
CA LEU A 96 -2.26 3.72 -5.43
C LEU A 96 -1.13 3.02 -4.69
N LEU A 97 0.02 2.83 -5.34
CA LEU A 97 1.20 2.23 -4.71
C LEU A 97 1.66 3.05 -3.50
N ALA A 98 1.73 4.38 -3.63
CA ALA A 98 2.04 5.26 -2.50
C ALA A 98 1.03 5.12 -1.36
N GLY A 99 -0.26 4.94 -1.68
CA GLY A 99 -1.31 4.64 -0.69
C GLY A 99 -1.11 3.32 0.06
N VAL A 100 -0.67 2.28 -0.63
CA VAL A 100 -0.31 1.00 0.00
C VAL A 100 0.83 1.20 0.98
N TYR A 101 1.89 1.89 0.59
CA TYR A 101 3.00 2.17 1.51
C TYR A 101 2.56 3.04 2.70
N ALA A 102 1.71 4.05 2.49
CA ALA A 102 1.17 4.84 3.60
C ALA A 102 0.31 4.02 4.56
N LEU A 103 -0.47 3.06 4.05
CA LEU A 103 -1.21 2.10 4.88
C LEU A 103 -0.25 1.23 5.71
N LEU A 104 0.80 0.71 5.09
CA LEU A 104 1.79 -0.14 5.75
C LEU A 104 2.59 0.64 6.81
N GLU A 105 2.94 1.89 6.51
CA GLU A 105 3.60 2.81 7.44
C GLU A 105 2.70 3.07 8.66
N ALA A 106 1.41 3.37 8.42
CA ALA A 106 0.43 3.55 9.48
C ALA A 106 0.18 2.26 10.30
N ALA A 107 0.44 1.09 9.73
CA ALA A 107 0.42 -0.20 10.45
C ALA A 107 1.70 -0.44 11.26
N GLY A 108 2.75 0.35 11.06
CA GLY A 108 4.01 0.33 11.82
C GLY A 108 5.25 -0.08 11.01
N CYS A 109 5.13 -0.31 9.70
CA CYS A 109 6.30 -0.62 8.86
C CYS A 109 7.24 0.57 8.76
N ARG A 110 8.55 0.31 8.75
CA ARG A 110 9.58 1.31 8.44
C ARG A 110 10.61 0.70 7.50
N TRP A 111 10.85 1.38 6.38
CA TRP A 111 11.84 0.96 5.39
C TRP A 111 13.21 1.54 5.67
N SER A 112 14.25 0.79 5.30
CA SER A 112 15.64 1.20 5.43
C SER A 112 16.31 1.31 4.06
N PRO A 113 17.16 2.33 3.83
CA PRO A 113 17.96 2.41 2.61
C PRO A 113 18.98 1.27 2.49
N HIS A 114 19.26 0.54 3.58
CA HIS A 114 20.12 -0.64 3.58
C HIS A 114 19.39 -1.93 3.10
N GLY A 115 18.13 -1.81 2.67
CA GLY A 115 17.34 -2.90 2.15
C GLY A 115 16.59 -3.69 3.22
N ALA A 116 16.10 -4.87 2.82
CA ALA A 116 15.17 -5.68 3.62
C ALA A 116 15.73 -6.15 4.98
N SER A 117 17.06 -6.23 5.13
CA SER A 117 17.71 -6.61 6.39
C SER A 117 17.63 -5.52 7.46
N GLY A 118 17.50 -4.25 7.06
CA GLY A 118 17.33 -3.11 7.98
C GLY A 118 15.88 -2.64 8.09
N GLU A 119 14.96 -3.31 7.40
CA GLU A 119 13.54 -2.99 7.43
C GLU A 119 12.89 -3.46 8.74
N HIS A 120 12.01 -2.63 9.29
CA HIS A 120 11.14 -3.01 10.40
C HIS A 120 9.75 -3.34 9.89
N VAL A 121 9.32 -4.60 10.08
CA VAL A 121 7.93 -5.02 9.89
C VAL A 121 7.40 -5.51 11.23
N PRO A 122 6.35 -4.89 11.77
CA PRO A 122 5.84 -5.24 13.09
C PRO A 122 5.26 -6.64 13.09
N GLY A 123 5.53 -7.40 14.15
CA GLY A 123 4.87 -8.69 14.37
C GLY A 123 3.38 -8.52 14.73
N PRO A 124 2.61 -9.61 14.87
CA PRO A 124 1.16 -9.51 15.12
C PRO A 124 0.83 -8.66 16.34
N GLY A 125 1.55 -8.84 17.45
CA GLY A 125 1.32 -8.10 18.70
C GLY A 125 1.73 -6.63 18.68
N GLU A 126 2.50 -6.20 17.67
CA GLU A 126 3.03 -4.85 17.53
C GLU A 126 2.26 -4.03 16.48
N ALA A 127 1.74 -4.70 15.44
CA ALA A 127 1.06 -4.04 14.34
C ALA A 127 -0.15 -3.22 14.82
N LEU A 128 -0.27 -1.99 14.34
CA LEU A 128 -1.36 -1.08 14.72
C LEU A 128 -2.68 -1.49 14.04
N ARG A 129 -3.70 -1.81 14.84
CA ARG A 129 -4.87 -2.58 14.38
C ARG A 129 -6.15 -1.82 14.02
N PRO A 130 -6.50 -0.64 14.59
CA PRO A 130 -7.58 0.10 13.98
C PRO A 130 -7.06 0.81 12.74
N LEU A 131 -7.44 0.32 11.56
CA LEU A 131 -7.23 1.08 10.33
C LEU A 131 -7.94 2.41 10.45
N ARG A 132 -7.14 3.48 10.33
CA ARG A 132 -7.62 4.85 10.27
C ARG A 132 -7.77 5.25 8.81
N SER A 133 -8.68 6.17 8.54
CA SER A 133 -8.75 6.79 7.23
C SER A 133 -7.50 7.64 7.02
N LEU A 134 -6.91 7.55 5.82
CA LEU A 134 -5.75 8.35 5.42
C LEU A 134 -6.05 9.03 4.10
N GLU A 135 -5.65 10.29 3.95
CA GLU A 135 -5.69 11.04 2.70
C GLU A 135 -4.30 11.57 2.39
N LEU A 136 -3.74 11.19 1.23
CA LEU A 136 -2.47 11.72 0.77
C LEU A 136 -2.73 12.93 -0.11
N ARG A 137 -2.38 14.11 0.41
CA ARG A 137 -2.51 15.41 -0.27
C ARG A 137 -1.13 16.06 -0.40
N PRO A 138 -0.33 15.64 -1.40
CA PRO A 138 1.01 16.20 -1.56
C PRO A 138 0.95 17.68 -1.95
N ALA A 139 1.80 18.49 -1.32
CA ALA A 139 1.94 19.91 -1.67
C ALA A 139 2.56 20.12 -3.07
N PHE A 140 3.34 19.14 -3.55
CA PHE A 140 4.05 19.21 -4.83
C PHE A 140 3.60 18.10 -5.78
N ALA A 141 3.35 18.47 -7.03
CA ALA A 141 2.94 17.55 -8.09
C ALA A 141 4.03 16.53 -8.47
N ARG A 142 5.31 16.88 -8.27
CA ARG A 142 6.45 15.98 -8.51
C ARG A 142 7.34 15.96 -7.28
N ARG A 143 7.71 14.75 -6.87
CA ARG A 143 8.59 14.46 -5.72
C ARG A 143 9.58 13.42 -6.19
N ALA A 144 10.86 13.71 -6.08
CA ALA A 144 11.91 12.80 -6.51
C ALA A 144 13.13 12.98 -5.61
N PHE A 145 13.83 11.88 -5.37
CA PHE A 145 15.18 11.89 -4.84
C PHE A 145 16.13 11.70 -6.02
N ALA A 146 17.08 12.61 -6.20
CA ALA A 146 18.15 12.47 -7.16
C ALA A 146 19.41 12.08 -6.40
N ALA A 147 19.91 10.87 -6.65
CA ALA A 147 21.20 10.42 -6.15
C ALA A 147 22.24 10.63 -7.25
N ASP A 148 23.12 11.60 -7.10
CA ASP A 148 24.23 11.88 -8.03
C ASP A 148 25.49 11.06 -7.68
N LEU A 149 25.29 9.79 -7.29
CA LEU A 149 26.34 8.84 -6.94
C LEU A 149 27.35 8.59 -8.08
N ALA A 150 27.09 9.09 -9.28
CA ALA A 150 28.06 9.13 -10.38
C ALA A 150 29.31 9.98 -10.08
N THR A 151 29.33 10.80 -9.01
CA THR A 151 30.49 11.65 -8.67
C THR A 151 31.46 11.01 -7.68
N TRP A 152 31.07 9.94 -6.99
CA TRP A 152 31.87 9.28 -5.95
C TRP A 152 32.16 7.81 -6.32
N HIS A 153 33.07 7.64 -7.28
CA HIS A 153 33.70 6.36 -7.53
C HIS A 153 34.93 6.21 -6.62
N TYR A 154 34.84 5.38 -5.57
CA TYR A 154 35.97 5.01 -4.71
C TYR A 154 37.11 4.27 -5.44
N SER A 155 36.95 4.02 -6.74
CA SER A 155 37.94 3.41 -7.62
C SER A 155 38.78 4.43 -8.40
N VAL A 156 38.66 5.74 -8.15
CA VAL A 156 39.48 6.79 -8.79
C VAL A 156 40.39 7.42 -7.73
N PRO A 157 41.65 6.97 -7.60
CA PRO A 157 42.57 7.40 -6.52
C PRO A 157 42.95 8.89 -6.58
N GLU A 158 42.77 9.53 -7.74
CA GLU A 158 43.22 10.91 -8.02
C GLU A 158 42.40 12.00 -7.29
N ARG A 159 41.45 11.61 -6.44
CA ARG A 159 40.58 12.53 -5.68
C ARG A 159 40.71 12.38 -4.15
N LEU A 160 41.78 11.74 -3.67
CA LEU A 160 42.19 11.70 -2.25
C LEU A 160 43.39 12.60 -1.99
#